data_AF-A0AAU2XXI8-F1
#
_entry.id   AF-A0AAU2XXI8-F1
#
_cell.length_a   1.000
_cell.length_b   1.000
_cell.length_c   1.000
_cell.angle_alpha   90.00
_cell.angle_beta   90.00
_cell.angle_gamma   90.00
#
_symmetry.space_group_name_H-M   'P 1'
#
loop_
_entity.id
_entity.type
_entity.pdbx_description
1 polymer ?
#
loop_
_entity_poly.entity_id
_entity_poly.type
_entity_poly.pdbx_seq_one_letter_code
_entity_poly.pdbx_strand_id
1 'polypeptide(L)'
;MTSAAPRRLLLVQPCHTSVARAVAAGFRVWSVQDPALCEPHCRAETGRLSQALLPADTGDPAALAALLRGTARRHGIDHVLHLGGRRRRAVALAAADAAGLSMTSAQSVRRISDRTAMRRLLNENGRSVVRAWEARSVVEVPALVRVLGLPLVVKRTDGAGRHHVTRISGPGDLAAWTARREADAAPGPYLLEEYLAGPAFGVHTLTVDGAHHVLGITARHFDGGPCEVSPARPGAQVRAELRAAARALLDLADYRFGPAYTQMVLTEQGARVVASDASFGDRGPELPRIDAACDPELRLFRALAGADR
;
A
#
# COMPACT_ATOMS: atom_id res chain seq x y z
N MET A 1 -31.85 -23.21 13.56
CA MET A 1 -30.84 -22.30 12.96
C MET A 1 -29.63 -22.29 13.87
N THR A 2 -28.62 -23.11 13.59
CA THR A 2 -27.36 -23.13 14.33
C THR A 2 -26.67 -21.77 14.15
N SER A 3 -26.67 -20.95 15.19
CA SER A 3 -25.93 -19.70 15.26
C SER A 3 -24.45 -20.01 14.99
N ALA A 4 -23.96 -19.65 13.80
CA ALA A 4 -22.55 -19.76 13.49
C ALA A 4 -21.76 -18.98 14.56
N ALA A 5 -20.71 -19.58 15.10
CA ALA A 5 -19.89 -18.93 16.13
C ALA A 5 -19.48 -17.52 15.66
N PRO A 6 -19.54 -16.50 16.54
CA PRO A 6 -19.23 -15.13 16.14
C PRO A 6 -17.79 -15.05 15.66
N ARG A 7 -17.59 -14.58 14.42
CA ARG A 7 -16.28 -14.44 13.79
C ARG A 7 -15.47 -13.40 14.54
N ARG A 8 -14.18 -13.64 14.71
CA ARG A 8 -13.29 -12.82 15.55
C ARG A 8 -12.19 -12.22 14.69
N LEU A 9 -11.91 -10.94 14.89
CA LEU A 9 -10.91 -10.22 14.11
C LEU A 9 -10.05 -9.35 15.02
N LEU A 10 -8.75 -9.31 14.74
CA LEU A 10 -7.82 -8.38 15.36
C LEU A 10 -7.38 -7.34 14.32
N LEU A 11 -7.71 -6.08 14.56
CA LEU A 11 -7.38 -4.97 13.69
C LEU A 11 -6.21 -4.16 14.26
N VAL A 12 -5.20 -3.91 13.44
CA VAL A 12 -4.06 -3.04 13.76
C VAL A 12 -4.24 -1.69 13.09
N GLN A 13 -4.15 -0.63 13.89
CA GLN A 13 -4.36 0.77 13.51
C GLN A 13 -5.68 1.05 12.79
N PRO A 14 -6.83 0.44 13.16
CA PRO A 14 -8.10 0.78 12.53
C PRO A 14 -8.49 2.22 12.87
N CYS A 15 -9.31 2.85 12.02
CA CYS A 15 -10.16 3.94 12.47
C CYS A 15 -11.50 3.41 12.99
N HIS A 16 -12.23 4.21 13.75
CA HIS A 16 -13.52 3.83 14.32
C HIS A 16 -14.54 3.41 13.24
N THR A 17 -14.51 4.02 12.05
CA THR A 17 -15.39 3.63 10.94
C THR A 17 -15.06 2.24 10.39
N SER A 18 -13.79 1.84 10.32
CA SER A 18 -13.42 0.47 9.95
C SER A 18 -13.91 -0.56 10.99
N VAL A 19 -13.85 -0.22 12.28
CA VAL A 19 -14.39 -1.09 13.35
C VAL A 19 -15.91 -1.22 13.23
N ALA A 20 -16.62 -0.10 13.04
CA ALA A 20 -18.07 -0.11 12.85
C ALA A 20 -18.50 -0.99 11.67
N ARG A 21 -17.79 -0.92 10.54
CA ARG A 21 -18.03 -1.77 9.37
C ARG A 21 -17.80 -3.26 9.66
N ALA A 22 -16.72 -3.60 10.36
CA ALA A 22 -16.44 -4.98 10.74
C ALA A 22 -17.53 -5.53 11.69
N VAL A 23 -17.96 -4.74 12.67
CA VAL A 23 -19.06 -5.10 13.57
C VAL A 23 -20.37 -5.29 12.80
N ALA A 24 -20.70 -4.38 11.88
CA ALA A 24 -21.87 -4.50 11.02
C ALA A 24 -21.83 -5.74 10.10
N ALA A 25 -20.63 -6.21 9.75
CA ALA A 25 -20.42 -7.46 9.02
C ALA A 25 -20.44 -8.73 9.92
N GLY A 26 -20.75 -8.59 11.21
CA GLY A 26 -20.92 -9.70 12.15
C GLY A 26 -19.65 -10.13 12.88
N PHE A 27 -18.57 -9.34 12.85
CA PHE A 27 -17.34 -9.64 13.57
C PHE A 27 -17.35 -9.08 15.00
N ARG A 28 -16.80 -9.85 15.94
CA ARG A 28 -16.27 -9.33 17.20
C ARG A 28 -14.84 -8.83 16.97
N VAL A 29 -14.59 -7.57 17.29
CA VAL A 29 -13.34 -6.89 16.91
C VAL A 29 -12.50 -6.57 18.14
N TRP A 30 -11.23 -6.92 18.11
CA TRP A 30 -10.20 -6.40 19.00
C TRP A 30 -9.35 -5.42 18.21
N SER A 31 -8.93 -4.33 18.83
CA SER A 31 -8.17 -3.27 18.16
C SER A 31 -6.83 -3.06 18.85
N VAL A 32 -5.77 -2.93 18.06
CA VAL A 32 -4.45 -2.46 18.51
C VAL A 32 -4.20 -1.10 17.89
N GLN A 33 -3.90 -0.09 18.71
CA GLN A 33 -3.58 1.26 18.21
C GLN A 33 -2.34 1.80 18.91
N ASP A 34 -1.57 2.58 18.15
CA ASP A 34 -0.46 3.36 18.71
C ASP A 34 -0.98 4.70 19.19
N PRO A 35 -0.86 4.99 20.49
CA PRO A 35 -1.24 6.28 21.04
C PRO A 35 -0.61 7.50 20.36
N ALA A 36 0.59 7.36 19.79
CA ALA A 36 1.29 8.45 19.12
C ALA A 36 0.76 8.74 17.70
N LEU A 37 -0.04 7.83 17.12
CA LEU A 37 -0.51 7.92 15.74
C LEU A 37 -2.02 8.13 15.59
N CYS A 38 -2.77 8.05 16.69
CA CYS A 38 -4.22 8.15 16.68
C CYS A 38 -4.70 9.36 17.48
N GLU A 39 -5.58 10.16 16.88
CA GLU A 39 -6.28 11.24 17.59
C GLU A 39 -7.09 10.71 18.78
N PRO A 40 -7.16 11.44 19.91
CA PRO A 40 -7.87 11.00 21.11
C PRO A 40 -9.34 10.63 20.86
N HIS A 41 -10.05 11.42 20.05
CA HIS A 41 -11.46 11.16 19.72
C HIS A 41 -11.62 9.85 18.93
N CYS A 42 -10.84 9.66 17.85
CA CYS A 42 -10.86 8.43 17.07
C CYS A 42 -10.54 7.18 17.91
N ARG A 43 -9.63 7.31 18.88
CA ARG A 43 -9.28 6.24 19.81
C ARG A 43 -10.42 5.90 20.77
N ALA A 44 -11.07 6.90 21.33
CA ALA A 44 -12.21 6.72 22.24
C ALA A 44 -13.35 5.96 21.53
N GLU A 45 -13.70 6.37 20.31
CA GLU A 45 -14.73 5.70 19.50
C GLU A 45 -14.33 4.26 19.13
N THR A 46 -13.06 4.05 18.77
CA THR A 46 -12.53 2.69 18.51
C THR A 46 -12.70 1.79 19.75
N GLY A 47 -12.41 2.32 20.94
CA GLY A 47 -12.58 1.61 22.20
C GLY A 47 -14.03 1.25 22.52
N ARG A 48 -14.99 2.15 22.22
CA ARG A 48 -16.43 1.89 22.40
C ARG A 48 -16.95 0.77 21.51
N LEU A 49 -16.45 0.68 20.28
CA LEU A 49 -16.91 -0.28 19.27
C LEU A 49 -16.19 -1.64 19.36
N SER A 50 -14.98 -1.66 19.91
CA SER A 50 -14.17 -2.89 20.04
C SER A 50 -14.51 -3.67 21.31
N GLN A 51 -14.29 -4.97 21.28
CA GLN A 51 -14.30 -5.82 22.48
C GLN A 51 -13.20 -5.42 23.47
N ALA A 52 -12.05 -5.01 22.94
CA ALA A 52 -10.97 -4.38 23.70
C ALA A 52 -10.12 -3.51 22.77
N LEU A 53 -9.59 -2.42 23.32
CA LEU A 53 -8.58 -1.59 22.69
C LEU A 53 -7.25 -1.76 23.43
N LEU A 54 -6.23 -2.21 22.71
CA LEU A 54 -4.90 -2.52 23.22
C LEU A 54 -3.92 -1.43 22.74
N PRO A 55 -3.44 -0.54 23.62
CA PRO A 55 -2.41 0.43 23.25
C PRO A 55 -1.08 -0.29 23.04
N ALA A 56 -0.39 -0.01 21.92
CA ALA A 56 0.92 -0.60 21.64
C ALA A 56 1.76 0.31 20.74
N ASP A 57 3.07 0.37 21.00
CA ASP A 57 4.02 0.97 20.07
C ASP A 57 4.14 0.07 18.82
N THR A 58 3.52 0.48 17.71
CA THR A 58 3.59 -0.29 16.46
C THR A 58 4.93 -0.12 15.71
N GLY A 59 5.90 0.56 16.32
CA GLY A 59 7.28 0.70 15.84
C GLY A 59 8.19 -0.42 16.32
N ASP A 60 7.81 -1.16 17.36
CA ASP A 60 8.53 -2.34 17.84
C ASP A 60 7.89 -3.62 17.26
N PRO A 61 8.47 -4.24 16.21
CA PRO A 61 7.90 -5.43 15.59
C PRO A 61 7.86 -6.63 16.53
N ALA A 62 8.82 -6.78 17.45
CA ALA A 62 8.91 -7.93 18.34
C ALA A 62 7.83 -7.85 19.44
N ALA A 63 7.72 -6.69 20.09
CA ALA A 63 6.68 -6.44 21.07
C ALA A 63 5.29 -6.52 20.45
N LEU A 64 5.11 -5.94 19.25
CA LEU A 64 3.84 -6.03 18.52
C LEU A 64 3.50 -7.48 18.17
N ALA A 65 4.43 -8.28 17.65
CA ALA A 65 4.19 -9.68 17.32
C ALA A 65 3.81 -10.50 18.57
N ALA A 66 4.46 -10.26 19.70
CA ALA A 66 4.13 -10.91 20.97
C ALA A 66 2.71 -10.56 21.44
N LEU A 67 2.33 -9.27 21.37
CA LEU A 67 0.98 -8.81 21.70
C LEU A 67 -0.07 -9.45 20.79
N LEU A 68 0.15 -9.42 19.46
CA LEU A 68 -0.78 -10.00 18.49
C LEU A 68 -0.99 -11.49 18.77
N ARG A 69 0.10 -12.25 18.97
CA ARG A 69 0.06 -13.68 19.28
C ARG A 69 -0.66 -13.97 20.60
N GLY A 70 -0.38 -13.19 21.65
CA GLY A 70 -1.02 -13.34 22.96
C GLY A 70 -2.53 -13.10 22.92
N THR A 71 -2.95 -12.01 22.28
CA THR A 71 -4.36 -11.66 22.09
C THR A 71 -5.08 -12.71 21.24
N ALA A 72 -4.45 -13.14 20.13
CA ALA A 72 -5.03 -14.14 19.26
C ALA A 72 -5.26 -15.48 19.96
N ARG A 73 -4.28 -15.97 20.73
CA ARG A 73 -4.42 -17.19 21.53
C ARG A 73 -5.50 -17.06 22.61
N ARG A 74 -5.53 -15.94 23.34
CA ARG A 74 -6.48 -15.70 24.43
C ARG A 74 -7.92 -15.67 23.93
N HIS A 75 -8.15 -15.12 22.74
CA HIS A 75 -9.49 -14.88 22.22
C HIS A 75 -9.86 -15.77 21.03
N GLY A 76 -9.00 -16.73 20.63
CA GLY A 76 -9.21 -17.59 19.47
C GLY A 76 -9.45 -16.77 18.19
N ILE A 77 -8.51 -15.88 17.86
CA ILE A 77 -8.55 -15.06 16.64
C ILE A 77 -7.63 -15.69 15.60
N ASP A 78 -8.15 -15.95 14.41
CA ASP A 78 -7.41 -16.61 13.34
C ASP A 78 -6.59 -15.64 12.48
N HIS A 79 -7.05 -14.39 12.36
CA HIS A 79 -6.49 -13.43 11.41
C HIS A 79 -6.33 -12.02 11.97
N VAL A 80 -5.25 -11.37 11.55
CA VAL A 80 -4.93 -9.97 11.82
C VAL A 80 -4.96 -9.16 10.52
N LEU A 81 -5.59 -7.99 10.55
CA LEU A 81 -5.55 -7.03 9.44
C LEU A 81 -4.98 -5.69 9.88
N HIS A 82 -4.19 -5.07 9.02
CA HIS A 82 -3.78 -3.69 9.20
C HIS A 82 -4.68 -2.74 8.39
N LEU A 83 -5.45 -1.88 9.07
CA LEU A 83 -6.36 -0.92 8.45
C LEU A 83 -6.00 0.53 8.82
N GLY A 84 -4.71 0.81 9.00
CA GLY A 84 -4.18 2.15 9.26
C GLY A 84 -3.55 2.85 8.07
N GLY A 85 -3.04 4.06 8.32
CA GLY A 85 -2.23 4.84 7.38
C GLY A 85 -0.91 4.14 6.99
N ARG A 86 -0.10 4.78 6.14
CA ARG A 86 1.17 4.21 5.65
C ARG A 86 2.22 4.04 6.76
N ARG A 87 2.18 4.93 7.76
CA ARG A 87 3.16 4.93 8.86
C ARG A 87 3.11 3.60 9.58
N ARG A 88 4.28 2.94 9.71
CA ARG A 88 4.48 1.68 10.44
C ARG A 88 3.67 0.48 9.91
N ARG A 89 3.03 0.59 8.74
CA ARG A 89 2.28 -0.50 8.12
C ARG A 89 3.15 -1.73 7.82
N ALA A 90 4.31 -1.52 7.22
CA ALA A 90 5.24 -2.61 6.90
C ALA A 90 5.67 -3.35 8.17
N VAL A 91 5.94 -2.62 9.25
CA VAL A 91 6.30 -3.18 10.57
C VAL A 91 5.13 -4.01 11.13
N ALA A 92 3.92 -3.47 11.09
CA ALA A 92 2.73 -4.17 11.59
C ALA A 92 2.38 -5.42 10.79
N LEU A 93 2.48 -5.38 9.46
CA LEU A 93 2.26 -6.54 8.61
C LEU A 93 3.34 -7.60 8.83
N ALA A 94 4.60 -7.20 8.99
CA ALA A 94 5.69 -8.11 9.36
C ALA A 94 5.49 -8.76 10.73
N ALA A 95 5.02 -8.00 11.72
CA ALA A 95 4.70 -8.53 13.05
C ALA A 95 3.54 -9.53 13.03
N ALA A 96 2.49 -9.27 12.23
CA ALA A 96 1.38 -10.19 12.04
C ALA A 96 1.81 -11.50 11.35
N ASP A 97 2.67 -11.40 10.34
CA ASP A 97 3.24 -12.55 9.64
C ASP A 97 4.14 -13.39 10.56
N ALA A 98 5.04 -12.77 11.32
CA ALA A 98 5.87 -13.43 12.33
C ALA A 98 5.05 -14.07 13.48
N ALA A 99 3.81 -13.59 13.70
CA ALA A 99 2.88 -14.19 14.64
C ALA A 99 2.09 -15.37 14.04
N GLY A 100 2.18 -15.62 12.74
CA GLY A 100 1.39 -16.63 12.02
C GLY A 100 -0.06 -16.25 11.82
N LEU A 101 -0.38 -14.94 11.86
CA LEU A 101 -1.76 -14.41 11.84
C LEU A 101 -2.08 -13.61 10.56
N SER A 102 -1.14 -13.53 9.63
CA SER A 102 -1.34 -12.86 8.35
C SER A 102 -1.73 -13.87 7.27
N MET A 103 -2.68 -13.50 6.40
CA MET A 103 -3.02 -14.27 5.20
C MET A 103 -2.08 -13.97 4.03
N THR A 104 -1.33 -12.87 4.09
CA THR A 104 -0.33 -12.47 3.10
C THR A 104 1.02 -12.31 3.78
N SER A 105 2.06 -12.94 3.25
CA SER A 105 3.39 -12.85 3.85
C SER A 105 3.95 -11.43 3.84
N ALA A 106 4.82 -11.11 4.79
CA ALA A 106 5.55 -9.84 4.82
C ALA A 106 6.43 -9.67 3.59
N GLN A 107 6.95 -10.78 3.04
CA GLN A 107 7.72 -10.79 1.80
C GLN A 107 6.86 -10.38 0.60
N SER A 108 5.64 -10.89 0.48
CA SER A 108 4.71 -10.51 -0.59
C SER A 108 4.32 -9.03 -0.51
N VAL A 109 4.06 -8.52 0.70
CA VAL A 109 3.81 -7.08 0.93
C VAL A 109 5.01 -6.23 0.53
N ARG A 110 6.23 -6.65 0.91
CA ARG A 110 7.48 -5.97 0.56
C ARG A 110 7.67 -5.93 -0.95
N ARG A 111 7.42 -7.04 -1.65
CA ARG A 111 7.57 -7.16 -3.11
C ARG A 111 6.73 -6.14 -3.89
N ILE A 112 5.60 -5.69 -3.35
CA ILE A 112 4.76 -4.66 -4.00
C ILE A 112 5.03 -3.24 -3.46
N SER A 113 5.38 -3.10 -2.17
CA SER A 113 5.45 -1.78 -1.51
C SER A 113 6.86 -1.17 -1.51
N ASP A 114 7.90 -2.00 -1.53
CA ASP A 114 9.29 -1.55 -1.68
C ASP A 114 9.55 -1.33 -3.17
N ARG A 115 9.87 -0.08 -3.54
CA ARG A 115 10.04 0.32 -4.94
C ARG A 115 11.16 -0.44 -5.64
N THR A 116 12.26 -0.70 -4.94
CA THR A 116 13.39 -1.44 -5.49
C THR A 116 13.02 -2.90 -5.67
N ALA A 117 12.43 -3.52 -4.65
CA ALA A 117 11.98 -4.91 -4.73
C ALA A 117 10.93 -5.10 -5.84
N MET A 118 9.96 -4.19 -5.94
CA MET A 118 8.93 -4.19 -6.98
C MET A 118 9.56 -4.02 -8.37
N ARG A 119 10.48 -3.06 -8.53
CA ARG A 119 11.15 -2.82 -9.82
C ARG A 119 11.95 -4.04 -10.27
N ARG A 120 12.73 -4.64 -9.38
CA ARG A 120 13.48 -5.87 -9.66
C ARG A 120 12.52 -7.00 -10.07
N LEU A 121 11.49 -7.25 -9.27
CA LEU A 121 10.49 -8.29 -9.54
C LEU A 121 9.86 -8.15 -10.93
N LEU A 122 9.45 -6.95 -11.29
CA LEU A 122 8.84 -6.65 -12.59
C LEU A 122 9.82 -6.87 -13.75
N ASN A 123 11.02 -6.29 -13.65
CA ASN A 123 12.03 -6.37 -14.71
C ASN A 123 12.54 -7.80 -14.92
N GLU A 124 12.83 -8.54 -13.84
CA GLU A 124 13.31 -9.93 -13.90
C GLU A 124 12.30 -10.88 -14.56
N ASN A 125 11.00 -10.58 -14.44
CA ASN A 125 9.93 -11.37 -15.05
C ASN A 125 9.46 -10.82 -16.41
N GLY A 126 10.15 -9.82 -16.97
CA GLY A 126 9.78 -9.21 -18.26
C GLY A 126 8.39 -8.57 -18.25
N ARG A 127 7.87 -8.16 -17.08
CA ARG A 127 6.56 -7.53 -16.93
C ARG A 127 6.73 -6.06 -16.58
N SER A 128 6.03 -5.16 -17.28
CA SER A 128 6.08 -3.73 -16.97
C SER A 128 7.53 -3.19 -16.86
N VAL A 129 8.37 -3.58 -17.82
CA VAL A 129 9.81 -3.29 -17.82
C VAL A 129 10.05 -1.79 -17.88
N VAL A 130 10.93 -1.31 -16.99
CA VAL A 130 11.40 0.08 -16.93
C VAL A 130 12.88 0.05 -16.65
N ARG A 131 13.67 0.81 -17.40
CA ARG A 131 15.10 0.93 -17.14
C ARG A 131 15.32 1.60 -15.79
N ALA A 132 16.02 0.90 -14.90
CA ALA A 132 16.16 1.30 -13.52
C ALA A 132 17.52 0.94 -12.94
N TRP A 133 18.00 1.77 -12.02
CA TRP A 133 19.32 1.65 -11.39
C TRP A 133 19.25 2.05 -9.93
N GLU A 134 20.04 1.39 -9.11
CA GLU A 134 20.10 1.67 -7.68
C GLU A 134 21.36 2.45 -7.34
N ALA A 135 21.16 3.50 -6.55
CA ALA A 135 22.23 4.23 -5.91
C ALA A 135 22.19 3.93 -4.41
N ARG A 136 23.31 3.49 -3.85
CA ARG A 136 23.44 3.20 -2.42
C ARG A 136 23.46 4.48 -1.60
N SER A 137 23.88 5.60 -2.20
CA SER A 137 23.93 6.88 -1.53
C SER A 137 23.56 8.05 -2.44
N VAL A 138 23.29 9.21 -1.83
CA VAL A 138 23.08 10.49 -2.55
C VAL A 138 24.26 10.83 -3.47
N VAL A 139 25.49 10.49 -3.06
CA VAL A 139 26.74 10.80 -3.78
C VAL A 139 26.84 10.05 -5.11
N GLU A 140 26.25 8.85 -5.22
CA GLU A 140 26.28 8.04 -6.44
C GLU A 140 25.31 8.57 -7.52
N VAL A 141 24.25 9.31 -7.13
CA VAL A 141 23.17 9.72 -8.04
C VAL A 141 23.66 10.62 -9.18
N PRO A 142 24.49 11.68 -8.98
CA PRO A 142 24.96 12.52 -10.07
C PRO A 142 25.77 11.76 -11.13
N ALA A 143 26.59 10.79 -10.71
CA ALA A 143 27.37 9.97 -11.64
C ALA A 143 26.47 9.08 -12.50
N LEU A 144 25.47 8.43 -11.87
CA LEU A 144 24.49 7.63 -12.59
C LEU A 144 23.69 8.50 -13.57
N VAL A 145 23.20 9.67 -13.17
CA VAL A 145 22.44 10.56 -14.06
C VAL A 145 23.20 10.89 -15.35
N ARG A 146 24.53 11.12 -15.28
CA ARG A 146 25.36 11.39 -16.46
C ARG A 146 25.45 10.18 -17.41
N VAL A 147 25.52 8.97 -16.87
CA VAL A 147 25.62 7.73 -17.66
C VAL A 147 24.27 7.35 -18.27
N LEU A 148 23.19 7.54 -17.52
CA LEU A 148 21.85 7.08 -17.88
C LEU A 148 21.11 8.03 -18.82
N GLY A 149 21.49 9.30 -18.82
CA GLY A 149 20.83 10.35 -19.59
C GLY A 149 19.55 10.86 -18.91
N LEU A 150 19.01 11.94 -19.48
CA LEU A 150 17.84 12.65 -19.00
C LEU A 150 16.71 12.60 -20.05
N PRO A 151 15.43 12.76 -19.64
CA PRO A 151 14.94 12.92 -18.27
C PRO A 151 14.83 11.58 -17.51
N LEU A 152 14.98 11.65 -16.19
CA LEU A 152 14.78 10.50 -15.28
C LEU A 152 14.05 10.89 -14.01
N VAL A 153 13.65 9.90 -13.23
CA VAL A 153 13.02 10.07 -11.91
C VAL A 153 13.90 9.44 -10.85
N VAL A 154 14.20 10.21 -9.80
CA VAL A 154 14.88 9.71 -8.60
C VAL A 154 13.86 9.51 -7.49
N LYS A 155 13.82 8.30 -6.94
CA LYS A 155 12.91 7.89 -5.87
C LYS A 155 13.73 7.50 -4.65
N ARG A 156 13.41 8.07 -3.48
CA ARG A 156 13.91 7.50 -2.22
C ARG A 156 13.16 6.20 -1.90
N THR A 157 13.89 5.20 -1.39
CA THR A 157 13.38 3.84 -1.19
C THR A 157 13.24 3.48 0.29
N ASP A 158 13.42 4.42 1.21
CA ASP A 158 13.24 4.15 2.63
C ASP A 158 11.77 3.90 2.97
N GLY A 159 11.50 2.80 3.69
CA GLY A 159 10.16 2.30 4.03
C GLY A 159 9.33 3.19 4.96
N ALA A 160 9.77 4.43 5.23
CA ALA A 160 9.11 5.39 6.10
C ALA A 160 7.84 6.02 5.49
N GLY A 161 7.47 5.65 4.25
CA GLY A 161 6.24 6.10 3.61
C GLY A 161 6.25 7.55 3.14
N ARG A 162 7.40 8.24 3.19
CA ARG A 162 7.61 9.54 2.53
C ARG A 162 8.22 9.31 1.16
N HIS A 163 7.35 9.31 0.17
CA HIS A 163 7.73 9.12 -1.21
C HIS A 163 8.27 10.43 -1.80
N HIS A 164 9.55 10.71 -1.58
CA HIS A 164 10.24 11.74 -2.36
C HIS A 164 10.54 11.18 -3.75
N VAL A 165 9.73 11.61 -4.71
CA VAL A 165 9.90 11.34 -6.13
C VAL A 165 10.24 12.66 -6.78
N THR A 166 11.36 12.74 -7.49
CA THR A 166 11.77 13.97 -8.16
C THR A 166 12.14 13.64 -9.59
N ARG A 167 11.52 14.33 -10.54
CA ARG A 167 11.93 14.32 -11.95
C ARG A 167 13.16 15.21 -12.08
N ILE A 168 14.20 14.68 -12.71
CA ILE A 168 15.39 15.41 -13.11
C ILE A 168 15.30 15.55 -14.63
N SER A 169 15.09 16.77 -15.11
CA SER A 169 14.99 17.08 -16.54
C SER A 169 16.26 17.74 -17.08
N GLY A 170 17.07 18.34 -16.20
CA GLY A 170 18.31 19.01 -16.58
C GLY A 170 19.33 19.09 -15.44
N PRO A 171 20.53 19.62 -15.71
CA PRO A 171 21.58 19.82 -14.71
C PRO A 171 21.15 20.69 -13.52
N GLY A 172 20.30 21.70 -13.75
CA GLY A 172 19.77 22.56 -12.68
C GLY A 172 18.91 21.78 -11.68
N ASP A 173 18.03 20.90 -12.17
CA ASP A 173 17.21 20.02 -11.32
C ASP A 173 18.09 19.10 -10.47
N LEU A 174 19.16 18.56 -11.08
CA LEU A 174 20.11 17.68 -10.38
C LEU A 174 20.85 18.41 -9.26
N ALA A 175 21.33 19.62 -9.54
CA ALA A 175 22.01 20.45 -8.54
C ALA A 175 21.07 20.79 -7.38
N ALA A 176 19.84 21.23 -7.67
CA ALA A 176 18.83 21.54 -6.67
C ALA A 176 18.41 20.31 -5.85
N TRP A 177 18.27 19.15 -6.50
CA TRP A 177 17.98 17.90 -5.82
C TRP A 177 19.11 17.48 -4.87
N THR A 178 20.36 17.57 -5.33
CA THR A 178 21.55 17.17 -4.55
C THR A 178 21.69 18.03 -3.30
N ALA A 179 21.68 19.37 -3.46
CA ALA A 179 21.78 20.30 -2.34
C ALA A 179 20.68 20.08 -1.29
N ARG A 180 19.44 19.80 -1.74
CA ARG A 180 18.32 19.49 -0.83
C ARG A 180 18.55 18.18 -0.06
N ARG A 181 19.06 17.14 -0.71
CA ARG A 181 19.28 15.84 -0.07
C ARG A 181 20.43 15.86 0.92
N GLU A 182 21.47 16.65 0.65
CA GLU A 182 22.55 16.90 1.58
C GLU A 182 22.06 17.66 2.82
N ALA A 183 21.27 18.73 2.63
CA ALA A 183 20.69 19.50 3.73
C ALA A 183 19.73 18.66 4.61
N ASP A 184 18.94 17.78 4.00
CA ASP A 184 18.03 16.88 4.71
C ASP A 184 18.76 15.70 5.39
N ALA A 185 20.09 15.59 5.25
CA ALA A 185 20.92 14.46 5.69
C ALA A 185 20.28 13.10 5.32
N ALA A 186 19.80 12.98 4.07
CA ALA A 186 19.09 11.80 3.59
C ALA A 186 20.06 10.85 2.86
N PRO A 187 20.68 9.87 3.55
CA PRO A 187 21.80 9.11 2.98
C PRO A 187 21.40 8.27 1.75
N GLY A 188 20.15 7.80 1.69
CA GLY A 188 19.67 6.86 0.67
C GLY A 188 19.02 5.62 1.32
N PRO A 189 18.85 4.51 0.59
CA PRO A 189 19.16 4.34 -0.83
C PRO A 189 18.18 5.07 -1.77
N TYR A 190 18.55 5.13 -3.05
CA TYR A 190 17.76 5.72 -4.13
C TYR A 190 17.59 4.76 -5.30
N LEU A 191 16.42 4.83 -5.93
CA LEU A 191 16.11 4.16 -7.19
C LEU A 191 15.95 5.24 -8.27
N LEU A 192 16.76 5.14 -9.32
CA LEU A 192 16.65 5.93 -10.53
C LEU A 192 15.87 5.11 -11.56
N GLU A 193 14.88 5.73 -12.19
CA GLU A 193 14.13 5.12 -13.30
C GLU A 193 14.07 6.10 -14.47
N GLU A 194 14.03 5.59 -15.70
CA GLU A 194 13.70 6.44 -16.83
C GLU A 194 12.34 7.15 -16.61
N TYR A 195 12.22 8.37 -17.13
CA TYR A 195 10.97 9.09 -17.03
C TYR A 195 9.92 8.48 -17.96
N LEU A 196 8.81 8.04 -17.38
CA LEU A 196 7.67 7.49 -18.11
C LEU A 196 6.72 8.63 -18.48
N ALA A 197 6.57 8.90 -19.78
CA ALA A 197 5.65 9.90 -20.30
C ALA A 197 4.29 9.27 -20.63
N GLY A 198 3.21 9.91 -20.17
CA GLY A 198 1.84 9.51 -20.47
C GLY A 198 0.87 9.76 -19.32
N PRO A 199 -0.44 9.51 -19.53
CA PRO A 199 -1.44 9.67 -18.47
C PRO A 199 -1.21 8.66 -17.34
N ALA A 200 -1.41 9.12 -16.11
CA ALA A 200 -1.22 8.32 -14.92
C ALA A 200 -2.56 7.83 -14.34
N PHE A 201 -2.55 6.59 -13.86
CA PHE A 201 -3.71 5.92 -13.31
C PHE A 201 -3.39 5.27 -11.96
N GLY A 202 -4.43 5.11 -11.15
CA GLY A 202 -4.42 4.26 -9.96
C GLY A 202 -5.40 3.11 -10.14
N VAL A 203 -4.99 1.89 -9.83
CA VAL A 203 -5.83 0.68 -9.87
C VAL A 203 -6.00 0.18 -8.45
N HIS A 204 -7.25 0.17 -7.98
CA HIS A 204 -7.61 -0.32 -6.65
C HIS A 204 -8.05 -1.78 -6.77
N THR A 205 -7.39 -2.67 -6.02
CA THR A 205 -7.64 -4.10 -6.04
C THR A 205 -7.95 -4.61 -4.63
N LEU A 206 -8.89 -5.53 -4.51
CA LEU A 206 -9.08 -6.37 -3.33
C LEU A 206 -8.70 -7.80 -3.71
N THR A 207 -7.77 -8.39 -2.96
CA THR A 207 -7.36 -9.78 -3.15
C THR A 207 -7.99 -10.67 -2.10
N VAL A 208 -8.55 -11.80 -2.50
CA VAL A 208 -9.14 -12.81 -1.62
C VAL A 208 -8.71 -14.18 -2.12
N ASP A 209 -8.06 -14.99 -1.28
CA ASP A 209 -7.56 -16.32 -1.65
C ASP A 209 -6.72 -16.33 -2.96
N GLY A 210 -5.96 -15.26 -3.20
CA GLY A 210 -5.15 -15.04 -4.41
C GLY A 210 -5.93 -14.51 -5.62
N ALA A 211 -7.25 -14.39 -5.56
CA ALA A 211 -8.05 -13.81 -6.64
C ALA A 211 -8.07 -12.28 -6.55
N HIS A 212 -7.59 -11.62 -7.61
CA HIS A 212 -7.42 -10.17 -7.67
C HIS A 212 -8.63 -9.45 -8.31
N HIS A 213 -9.49 -8.88 -7.46
CA HIS A 213 -10.69 -8.14 -7.88
C HIS A 213 -10.39 -6.65 -8.00
N VAL A 214 -10.39 -6.12 -9.22
CA VAL A 214 -10.25 -4.68 -9.46
C VAL A 214 -11.55 -3.98 -9.10
N LEU A 215 -11.50 -3.16 -8.06
CA LEU A 215 -12.61 -2.36 -7.54
C LEU A 215 -12.86 -1.13 -8.40
N GLY A 216 -11.79 -0.57 -8.97
CA GLY A 216 -11.87 0.40 -10.05
C GLY A 216 -10.59 1.17 -10.27
N ILE A 217 -10.68 2.18 -11.12
CA ILE A 217 -9.53 2.88 -11.70
C ILE A 217 -9.74 4.39 -11.54
N THR A 218 -8.70 5.07 -11.08
CA THR A 218 -8.67 6.52 -10.92
C THR A 218 -7.66 7.16 -11.86
N ALA A 219 -7.92 8.37 -12.34
CA ALA A 219 -6.96 9.19 -13.06
C ALA A 219 -6.13 9.97 -12.05
N ARG A 220 -4.88 10.26 -12.38
CA ARG A 220 -3.99 11.09 -11.57
C ARG A 220 -3.52 12.27 -12.40
N HIS A 221 -3.83 13.47 -11.95
CA HIS A 221 -3.37 14.72 -12.57
C HIS A 221 -2.29 15.36 -11.72
N PHE A 222 -1.23 15.84 -12.37
CA PHE A 222 -0.05 16.41 -11.73
C PHE A 222 0.12 17.86 -12.17
N ASP A 223 -0.88 18.70 -11.89
CA ASP A 223 -0.93 20.08 -12.36
C ASP A 223 -0.26 21.05 -11.36
N GLY A 224 1.04 20.83 -11.11
CA GLY A 224 1.87 21.75 -10.29
C GLY A 224 1.49 21.84 -8.80
N GLY A 225 0.45 21.13 -8.34
CA GLY A 225 -0.04 21.08 -6.97
C GLY A 225 -0.19 19.64 -6.43
N PRO A 226 -0.93 19.44 -5.32
CA PRO A 226 -1.26 18.10 -4.83
C PRO A 226 -1.88 17.25 -5.94
N CYS A 227 -1.51 15.97 -6.01
CA CYS A 227 -2.04 15.08 -7.04
C CYS A 227 -3.56 14.95 -6.90
N GLU A 228 -4.31 15.40 -7.90
CA GLU A 228 -5.75 15.19 -7.95
C GLU A 228 -6.05 13.77 -8.41
N VAL A 229 -7.03 13.13 -7.75
CA VAL A 229 -7.45 11.77 -8.03
C VAL A 229 -8.95 11.78 -8.28
N SER A 230 -9.36 11.39 -9.49
CA SER A 230 -10.77 11.30 -9.88
C SER A 230 -11.08 9.93 -10.49
N PRO A 231 -12.32 9.44 -10.44
CA PRO A 231 -12.70 8.22 -11.15
C PRO A 231 -12.34 8.33 -12.65
N ALA A 232 -11.57 7.37 -13.17
CA ALA A 232 -11.21 7.35 -14.57
C ALA A 232 -12.19 6.49 -15.38
N ARG A 233 -12.55 6.96 -16.57
CA ARG A 233 -13.28 6.19 -17.57
C ARG A 233 -12.42 5.98 -18.82
N PRO A 234 -11.27 5.29 -18.73
CA PRO A 234 -10.45 4.99 -19.90
C PRO A 234 -11.24 4.11 -20.88
N GLY A 235 -10.82 4.06 -22.15
CA GLY A 235 -11.38 3.14 -23.13
C GLY A 235 -11.27 1.68 -22.68
N ALA A 236 -12.10 0.80 -23.25
CA ALA A 236 -12.18 -0.62 -22.84
C ALA A 236 -10.81 -1.32 -22.89
N GLN A 237 -10.02 -1.04 -23.93
CA GLN A 237 -8.69 -1.63 -24.11
C GLN A 237 -7.71 -1.19 -23.02
N VAL A 238 -7.60 0.12 -22.78
CA VAL A 238 -6.75 0.68 -21.71
C VAL A 238 -7.19 0.13 -20.34
N ARG A 239 -8.49 0.00 -20.11
CA ARG A 239 -9.02 -0.61 -18.88
C ARG A 239 -8.57 -2.06 -18.71
N ALA A 240 -8.62 -2.86 -19.78
CA ALA A 240 -8.18 -4.26 -19.75
C ALA A 240 -6.67 -4.35 -19.47
N GLU A 241 -5.88 -3.49 -20.09
CA GLU A 241 -4.43 -3.42 -19.91
C GLU A 241 -4.03 -3.05 -18.47
N LEU A 242 -4.61 -1.98 -17.91
CA LEU A 242 -4.36 -1.57 -16.52
C LEU A 242 -4.75 -2.67 -15.52
N ARG A 243 -5.88 -3.36 -15.77
CA ARG A 243 -6.31 -4.50 -14.95
C ARG A 243 -5.32 -5.65 -15.03
N ALA A 244 -4.88 -6.01 -16.24
CA ALA A 244 -3.93 -7.10 -16.45
C ALA A 244 -2.58 -6.81 -15.78
N ALA A 245 -2.06 -5.58 -15.92
CA ALA A 245 -0.81 -5.17 -15.29
C ALA A 245 -0.87 -5.21 -13.75
N ALA A 246 -2.00 -4.77 -13.15
CA ALA A 246 -2.18 -4.80 -11.69
C ALA A 246 -2.20 -6.24 -11.18
N ARG A 247 -2.95 -7.12 -11.84
CA ARG A 247 -3.05 -8.54 -11.49
C ARG A 247 -1.70 -9.23 -11.61
N ALA A 248 -1.00 -9.02 -12.73
CA ALA A 248 0.32 -9.62 -12.95
C ALA A 248 1.33 -9.25 -11.86
N LEU A 249 1.35 -7.99 -11.39
CA LEU A 249 2.19 -7.62 -10.25
C LEU A 249 1.84 -8.42 -8.99
N LEU A 250 0.55 -8.50 -8.66
CA LEU A 250 0.08 -9.14 -7.44
C LEU A 250 0.29 -10.67 -7.47
N ASP A 251 0.10 -11.29 -8.64
CA ASP A 251 0.42 -12.70 -8.89
C ASP A 251 1.92 -12.96 -8.70
N LEU A 252 2.79 -12.15 -9.34
CA LEU A 252 4.24 -12.25 -9.21
C LEU A 252 4.73 -12.05 -7.77
N ALA A 253 4.03 -11.21 -7.01
CA ALA A 253 4.38 -10.96 -5.61
C ALA A 253 3.89 -12.05 -4.67
N ASP A 254 3.10 -13.03 -5.13
CA ASP A 254 2.35 -13.98 -4.31
C ASP A 254 1.50 -13.25 -3.25
N TYR A 255 0.76 -12.22 -3.69
CA TYR A 255 -0.14 -11.46 -2.83
C TYR A 255 -1.45 -12.22 -2.67
N ARG A 256 -1.78 -12.66 -1.46
CA ARG A 256 -2.86 -13.64 -1.25
C ARG A 256 -4.16 -13.04 -0.72
N PHE A 257 -4.08 -11.95 0.02
CA PHE A 257 -5.22 -11.35 0.69
C PHE A 257 -4.99 -9.87 0.99
N GLY A 258 -6.05 -9.07 0.86
CA GLY A 258 -6.11 -7.69 1.30
C GLY A 258 -6.16 -6.68 0.16
N PRO A 259 -6.22 -5.38 0.48
CA PRO A 259 -6.27 -4.34 -0.52
C PRO A 259 -4.91 -4.04 -1.12
N ALA A 260 -4.88 -3.62 -2.38
CA ALA A 260 -3.70 -3.06 -3.02
C ALA A 260 -4.07 -1.84 -3.88
N TYR A 261 -3.23 -0.82 -3.85
CA TYR A 261 -3.34 0.36 -4.70
C TYR A 261 -2.11 0.45 -5.59
N THR A 262 -2.28 0.23 -6.90
CA THR A 262 -1.19 0.22 -7.87
C THR A 262 -1.24 1.45 -8.76
N GLN A 263 -0.17 2.23 -8.76
CA GLN A 263 0.02 3.41 -9.60
C GLN A 263 0.71 3.03 -10.91
N MET A 264 0.19 3.52 -12.02
CA MET A 264 0.70 3.21 -13.36
C MET A 264 0.75 4.46 -14.23
N VAL A 265 1.64 4.45 -15.22
CA VAL A 265 1.67 5.39 -16.34
C VAL A 265 1.41 4.60 -17.62
N LEU A 266 0.45 5.06 -18.42
CA LEU A 266 0.21 4.51 -19.75
C LEU A 266 1.15 5.17 -20.75
N THR A 267 2.20 4.46 -21.14
CA THR A 267 3.17 4.93 -22.15
C THR A 267 2.76 4.49 -23.54
N GLU A 268 3.46 4.96 -24.58
CA GLU A 268 3.30 4.45 -25.95
C GLU A 268 3.60 2.95 -26.07
N GLN A 269 4.41 2.40 -25.16
CA GLN A 269 4.74 0.97 -25.09
C GLN A 269 3.83 0.20 -24.11
N GLY A 270 2.72 0.81 -23.70
CA GLY A 270 1.75 0.25 -22.78
C GLY A 270 1.91 0.70 -21.32
N ALA A 271 1.09 0.12 -20.45
CA ALA A 271 1.04 0.41 -19.03
C ALA A 271 2.34 -0.01 -18.32
N ARG A 272 2.84 0.90 -17.49
CA ARG A 272 4.02 0.69 -16.64
C ARG A 272 3.67 0.99 -15.20
N VAL A 273 3.89 0.01 -14.33
CA VAL A 273 3.77 0.15 -12.89
C VAL A 273 4.88 1.05 -12.35
N VAL A 274 4.48 2.04 -11.56
CA VAL A 274 5.37 3.07 -10.99
C VAL A 274 5.52 2.91 -9.47
N ALA A 275 4.46 2.46 -8.80
CA ALA A 275 4.44 2.13 -7.38
C ALA A 275 3.24 1.24 -7.05
N SER A 276 3.29 0.51 -5.94
CA SER A 276 2.14 -0.17 -5.37
C SER A 276 2.22 -0.12 -3.84
N ASP A 277 1.09 -0.33 -3.17
CA ASP A 277 0.99 -0.37 -1.71
C ASP A 277 -0.09 -1.35 -1.29
N ALA A 278 0.14 -2.09 -0.20
CA ALA A 278 -0.86 -2.93 0.48
C ALA A 278 -1.88 -2.08 1.27
N SER A 279 -2.65 -1.23 0.58
CA SER A 279 -3.73 -0.42 1.16
C SER A 279 -4.81 -0.09 0.15
N PHE A 280 -5.88 0.55 0.60
CA PHE A 280 -6.92 1.11 -0.28
C PHE A 280 -6.50 2.40 -1.01
N GLY A 281 -5.23 2.83 -0.89
CA GLY A 281 -4.74 4.14 -1.33
C GLY A 281 -4.56 5.13 -0.16
N ASP A 282 -4.13 6.36 -0.46
CA ASP A 282 -4.05 7.42 0.56
C ASP A 282 -5.44 7.88 0.95
N ARG A 283 -5.71 7.83 2.26
CA ARG A 283 -6.97 8.22 2.88
C ARG A 283 -7.08 9.74 2.88
N GLY A 284 -7.60 10.30 1.80
CA GLY A 284 -8.39 11.54 1.89
C GLY A 284 -9.80 11.23 2.42
N PRO A 285 -10.54 12.24 2.90
CA PRO A 285 -11.97 12.10 3.27
C PRO A 285 -12.86 11.60 2.12
N GLU A 286 -12.29 11.58 0.92
CA GLU A 286 -12.85 10.95 -0.26
C GLU A 286 -11.86 9.89 -0.73
N LEU A 287 -11.95 8.67 -0.21
CA LEU A 287 -11.89 7.54 -1.15
C LEU A 287 -12.95 7.93 -2.16
N PRO A 288 -12.60 8.24 -3.43
CA PRO A 288 -13.63 8.42 -4.42
C PRO A 288 -14.52 7.20 -4.27
N ARG A 289 -15.83 7.39 -4.30
CA ARG A 289 -16.71 6.26 -4.56
C ARG A 289 -16.28 5.73 -5.93
N ILE A 290 -15.25 4.87 -5.95
CA ILE A 290 -14.63 4.27 -7.13
C ILE A 290 -15.74 3.61 -7.95
N ASP A 291 -16.77 3.17 -7.22
CA ASP A 291 -18.14 3.02 -7.63
C ASP A 291 -19.04 3.51 -6.47
N ALA A 292 -20.12 4.25 -6.74
CA ALA A 292 -21.11 4.60 -5.71
C ALA A 292 -21.78 3.36 -5.09
N ALA A 293 -21.68 2.21 -5.76
CA ALA A 293 -22.25 0.94 -5.32
C ALA A 293 -21.33 0.08 -4.43
N CYS A 294 -20.05 0.42 -4.20
CA CYS A 294 -19.12 -0.48 -3.52
C CYS A 294 -18.25 0.22 -2.45
N ASP A 295 -18.54 -0.05 -1.17
CA ASP A 295 -17.63 0.25 -0.05
C ASP A 295 -16.53 -0.84 0.01
N PRO A 296 -15.25 -0.48 -0.23
CA PRO A 296 -14.17 -1.46 -0.38
C PRO A 296 -13.78 -2.12 0.95
N GLU A 297 -13.95 -1.45 2.09
CA GLU A 297 -13.74 -2.05 3.41
C GLU A 297 -14.88 -2.99 3.77
N LEU A 298 -16.12 -2.62 3.45
CA LEU A 298 -17.26 -3.53 3.65
C LEU A 298 -17.12 -4.80 2.80
N ARG A 299 -16.66 -4.67 1.55
CA ARG A 299 -16.39 -5.82 0.68
C ARG A 299 -15.27 -6.71 1.24
N LEU A 300 -14.22 -6.14 1.80
CA LEU A 300 -13.17 -6.88 2.51
C LEU A 300 -13.76 -7.72 3.66
N PHE A 301 -14.62 -7.12 4.50
CA PHE A 301 -15.24 -7.85 5.61
C PHE A 301 -16.24 -8.92 5.13
N ARG A 302 -16.98 -8.67 4.04
CA ARG A 302 -17.87 -9.67 3.42
C ARG A 302 -17.09 -10.86 2.85
N ALA A 303 -15.96 -10.60 2.20
CA ALA A 303 -15.06 -11.64 1.73
C ALA A 303 -14.52 -12.50 2.89
N LEU A 304 -14.08 -11.88 3.99
CA LEU A 304 -13.68 -12.60 5.21
C LEU A 304 -14.83 -13.38 5.85
N ALA A 305 -16.04 -12.87 5.71
CA ALA A 305 -17.25 -13.52 6.13
C ALA A 305 -17.68 -14.66 5.18
N GLY A 306 -16.91 -14.95 4.11
CA GLY A 306 -17.27 -15.97 3.13
C GLY A 306 -18.57 -15.68 2.38
N ALA A 307 -19.03 -14.43 2.37
CA ALA A 307 -20.27 -14.02 1.70
C ALA A 307 -20.08 -13.79 0.19
N ASP A 308 -18.83 -13.67 -0.26
CA ASP A 308 -18.45 -13.39 -1.65
C ASP A 308 -17.59 -14.54 -2.27
N ARG A 309 -17.68 -15.76 -1.72
CA ARG A 309 -17.03 -16.97 -2.30
C ARG A 309 -17.84 -17.56 -3.44
#